data_AF-A0A2L2YY86-F1
#
_entry.id   AF-A0A2L2YY86-F1
#
_cell.length_a   1.000
_cell.length_b   1.000
_cell.length_c   1.000
_cell.angle_alpha   90.00
_cell.angle_beta   90.00
_cell.angle_gamma   90.00
#
_symmetry.space_group_name_H-M   'P 1'
#
loop_
_entity.id
_entity.type
_entity.pdbx_description
1 polymer ?
#
loop_
_entity_poly.entity_id
_entity_poly.type
_entity_poly.pdbx_seq_one_letter_code
_entity_poly.pdbx_strand_id
1 'polypeptide(L)'
;LIFSKYDALLIWRSGGDIIKHIITFYTKGKALDLLASFYEAYAQDEIDEYQNYEKALEALTEAYKSLSKSPSASNAGKLENIKMKIEIVKQFVDIRQLYESSPEEAIKQCRALLNNENVDAAIRKGDIYGFLIEHFCSQENYKVAYSILEQMQKTMPEVNLPYYIKVDNLKAIYKALDLKPNIHANLL
;
A
#
# COMPACT_ATOMS: atom_id res chain seq x y z
N LEU A 1 -31.57 7.15 -0.68
CA LEU A 1 -30.47 7.16 -1.66
C LEU A 1 -29.19 6.85 -0.90
N ILE A 2 -28.80 5.58 -0.87
CA ILE A 2 -27.57 5.16 -0.20
C ILE A 2 -26.46 5.44 -1.21
N PHE A 3 -25.81 6.59 -1.09
CA PHE A 3 -24.53 6.84 -1.76
C PHE A 3 -23.54 5.81 -1.20
N SER A 4 -23.11 4.85 -2.00
CA SER A 4 -22.09 3.91 -1.57
C SER A 4 -20.76 4.66 -1.40
N LYS A 5 -19.87 4.17 -0.52
CA LYS A 5 -18.52 4.72 -0.35
C LYS A 5 -17.79 4.84 -1.70
N TYR A 6 -18.04 3.90 -2.62
CA TYR A 6 -17.53 3.88 -3.99
C TYR A 6 -18.03 5.04 -4.87
N ASP A 7 -19.31 5.43 -4.75
CA ASP A 7 -19.88 6.54 -5.53
C ASP A 7 -19.33 7.89 -5.06
N ALA A 8 -19.13 8.05 -3.75
CA ALA A 8 -18.47 9.24 -3.20
C ALA A 8 -17.00 9.33 -3.66
N LEU A 9 -16.30 8.20 -3.72
CA LEU A 9 -14.90 8.09 -4.17
C LEU A 9 -14.70 8.41 -5.65
N LEU A 10 -15.57 7.88 -6.52
CA LEU A 10 -15.55 8.18 -7.95
C LEU A 10 -15.80 9.68 -8.22
N ILE A 11 -16.68 10.31 -7.42
CA ILE A 11 -16.98 11.74 -7.49
C ILE A 11 -15.77 12.61 -7.13
N TRP A 12 -14.96 12.21 -6.14
CA TRP A 12 -13.83 13.04 -5.67
C TRP A 12 -12.70 13.16 -6.70
N ARG A 13 -12.45 12.11 -7.48
CA ARG A 13 -11.41 12.11 -8.54
C ARG A 13 -11.94 12.62 -9.88
N SER A 14 -13.22 12.38 -10.19
CA SER A 14 -13.87 12.91 -11.41
C SER A 14 -14.19 14.41 -11.32
N GLY A 15 -14.39 14.94 -10.09
CA GLY A 15 -14.43 16.37 -9.85
C GLY A 15 -13.01 16.93 -9.77
N GLY A 16 -12.43 17.31 -10.91
CA GLY A 16 -11.03 17.75 -11.06
C GLY A 16 -10.57 18.92 -10.18
N ASP A 17 -11.48 19.52 -9.40
CA ASP A 17 -11.16 20.54 -8.41
C ASP A 17 -11.65 20.23 -6.99
N ILE A 18 -12.37 19.14 -6.70
CA ILE A 18 -12.90 18.88 -5.34
C ILE A 18 -11.77 18.78 -4.31
N ILE A 19 -10.72 18.02 -4.62
CA ILE A 19 -9.54 17.92 -3.76
C ILE A 19 -8.92 19.31 -3.52
N LYS A 20 -8.77 20.13 -4.56
CA LYS A 20 -8.25 21.49 -4.45
C LYS A 20 -9.16 22.40 -3.62
N HIS A 21 -10.48 22.26 -3.74
CA HIS A 21 -11.46 23.01 -2.96
C HIS A 21 -11.39 22.61 -1.48
N ILE A 22 -11.26 21.33 -1.17
CA ILE A 22 -11.09 20.83 0.22
C ILE A 22 -9.80 21.39 0.83
N ILE A 23 -8.68 21.30 0.10
CA ILE A 23 -7.39 21.85 0.52
C ILE A 23 -7.52 23.36 0.77
N THR A 24 -8.13 24.08 -0.17
CA THR A 24 -8.36 25.53 -0.06
C THR A 24 -9.25 25.88 1.13
N PHE A 25 -10.32 25.13 1.35
CA PHE A 25 -11.29 25.35 2.43
C PHE A 25 -10.63 25.22 3.79
N TYR A 26 -9.94 24.11 4.07
CA TYR A 26 -9.27 23.92 5.37
C TYR A 26 -8.07 24.84 5.56
N THR A 27 -7.33 25.14 4.50
CA THR A 27 -6.21 26.10 4.55
C THR A 27 -6.71 27.50 4.92
N LYS A 28 -7.76 28.00 4.27
CA LYS A 28 -8.37 29.31 4.57
C LYS A 28 -9.02 29.34 5.96
N GLY A 29 -9.61 28.23 6.38
CA GLY A 29 -10.19 28.07 7.71
C GLY A 29 -9.17 27.88 8.85
N LYS A 30 -7.86 27.82 8.54
CA LYS A 30 -6.77 27.52 9.50
C LYS A 30 -6.97 26.21 10.28
N ALA A 31 -7.73 25.27 9.72
CA ALA A 31 -8.03 23.98 10.33
C ALA A 31 -7.01 22.93 9.87
N LEU A 32 -5.74 23.13 10.27
CA LEU A 32 -4.60 22.33 9.81
C LEU A 32 -4.70 20.86 10.24
N ASP A 33 -5.29 20.59 11.40
CA ASP A 33 -5.47 19.23 11.91
C ASP A 33 -6.43 18.41 11.04
N LEU A 34 -7.51 19.05 10.58
CA LEU A 34 -8.49 18.46 9.66
C LEU A 34 -7.90 18.29 8.26
N LEU A 35 -7.11 19.26 7.80
CA LEU A 35 -6.40 19.15 6.53
C LEU A 35 -5.43 17.96 6.53
N ALA A 36 -4.70 17.74 7.61
CA ALA A 36 -3.82 16.58 7.72
C ALA A 36 -4.58 15.25 7.77
N SER A 37 -5.71 15.18 8.49
CA SER A 37 -6.58 13.99 8.46
C SER A 37 -7.10 13.70 7.04
N PHE A 38 -7.42 14.75 6.27
CA PHE A 38 -7.82 14.60 4.88
C PHE A 38 -6.70 13.99 4.03
N TYR A 39 -5.47 14.50 4.16
CA TYR A 39 -4.33 13.95 3.45
C TYR A 39 -3.99 12.50 3.85
N GLU A 40 -4.13 12.13 5.12
CA GLU A 40 -3.96 10.73 5.56
C GLU A 40 -5.02 9.81 4.93
N ALA A 41 -6.29 10.25 4.90
CA ALA A 41 -7.35 9.48 4.26
C ALA A 41 -7.13 9.35 2.75
N TYR A 42 -6.66 10.42 2.10
CA TYR A 42 -6.32 10.41 0.68
C TYR A 42 -5.13 9.48 0.38
N ALA A 43 -4.11 9.45 1.25
CA ALA A 43 -3.00 8.52 1.12
C ALA A 43 -3.44 7.06 1.27
N GLN A 44 -4.28 6.79 2.27
CA GLN A 44 -4.82 5.45 2.50
C GLN A 44 -5.63 4.97 1.29
N ASP A 45 -6.43 5.85 0.68
CA ASP A 45 -7.19 5.54 -0.53
C ASP A 45 -6.31 5.24 -1.75
N GLU A 46 -5.25 6.04 -1.96
CA GLU A 46 -4.27 5.77 -3.04
C GLU A 46 -3.56 4.42 -2.87
N ILE A 47 -3.29 4.00 -1.63
CA ILE A 47 -2.78 2.65 -1.34
C ILE A 47 -3.86 1.60 -1.60
N ASP A 48 -5.06 1.82 -1.07
CA ASP A 48 -6.08 0.79 -0.98
C ASP A 48 -6.76 0.48 -2.31
N GLU A 49 -7.01 1.49 -3.12
CA GLU A 49 -7.77 1.35 -4.36
C GLU A 49 -6.85 1.28 -5.59
N TYR A 50 -5.64 1.85 -5.49
CA TYR A 50 -4.77 2.05 -6.66
C TYR A 50 -3.35 1.51 -6.49
N GLN A 51 -2.97 1.01 -5.31
CA GLN A 51 -1.58 0.60 -5.00
C GLN A 51 -0.55 1.69 -5.39
N ASN A 52 -0.94 2.96 -5.32
CA ASN A 52 -0.13 4.11 -5.74
C ASN A 52 0.61 4.70 -4.53
N TYR A 53 1.70 4.05 -4.18
CA TYR A 53 2.52 4.42 -3.02
C TYR A 53 3.26 5.75 -3.20
N GLU A 54 3.56 6.15 -4.44
CA GLU A 54 4.16 7.45 -4.76
C GLU A 54 3.22 8.60 -4.41
N LYS A 55 1.95 8.54 -4.85
CA LYS A 55 0.94 9.53 -4.48
C LYS A 55 0.59 9.51 -3.00
N ALA A 56 0.56 8.31 -2.40
CA ALA A 56 0.35 8.18 -0.96
C ALA A 56 1.47 8.86 -0.17
N LEU A 57 2.73 8.73 -0.63
CA LEU A 57 3.87 9.41 -0.01
C LEU A 57 3.78 10.93 -0.12
N GLU A 58 3.39 11.45 -1.28
CA GLU A 58 3.14 12.89 -1.47
C GLU A 58 2.07 13.40 -0.50
N ALA A 59 0.94 12.70 -0.42
CA ALA A 59 -0.16 13.05 0.47
C ALA A 59 0.25 13.00 1.95
N LEU A 60 0.91 11.94 2.41
CA LEU A 60 1.42 11.85 3.79
C LEU A 60 2.41 12.98 4.11
N THR A 61 3.26 13.35 3.16
CA THR A 61 4.19 14.47 3.30
C THR A 61 3.44 15.79 3.49
N GLU A 62 2.36 16.02 2.74
CA GLU A 62 1.49 17.19 2.93
C GLU A 62 0.70 17.15 4.24
N ALA A 63 0.31 15.96 4.72
CA ALA A 63 -0.28 15.78 6.05
C ALA A 63 0.68 16.23 7.15
N TYR A 64 1.93 15.76 7.09
CA TYR A 64 2.98 16.13 8.03
C TYR A 64 3.28 17.63 8.01
N LYS A 65 3.43 18.22 6.82
CA LYS A 65 3.62 19.68 6.65
C LYS A 65 2.47 20.49 7.20
N SER A 66 1.24 20.01 7.08
CA SER A 66 0.05 20.70 7.59
C SER A 66 0.05 20.74 9.12
N LEU A 67 0.28 19.60 9.78
CA LEU A 67 0.30 19.50 11.25
C LEU A 67 1.50 20.18 11.89
N SER A 68 2.68 20.08 11.27
CA SER A 68 3.93 20.64 11.83
C SER A 68 3.95 22.16 11.89
N LYS A 69 3.05 22.85 11.17
CA LYS A 69 2.88 24.32 11.22
C LYS A 69 2.18 24.80 12.48
N SER A 70 1.47 23.93 13.20
CA SER A 70 0.82 24.26 14.47
C SER A 70 0.98 23.09 15.45
N PRO A 71 2.22 22.80 15.90
CA PRO A 71 2.47 21.70 16.80
C PRO A 71 1.87 22.02 18.17
N SER A 72 0.90 21.21 18.57
CA SER A 72 0.32 21.21 19.90
C SER A 72 0.65 19.89 20.59
N ALA A 73 0.59 19.86 21.92
CA ALA A 73 0.81 18.61 22.69
C ALA A 73 -0.19 17.51 22.29
N SER A 74 -1.39 17.86 21.82
CA SER A 74 -2.39 16.92 21.31
C SER A 74 -2.01 16.30 19.96
N ASN A 75 -1.15 16.96 19.18
CA ASN A 75 -0.79 16.55 17.82
C ASN A 75 0.56 15.83 17.72
N ALA A 76 1.34 15.79 18.80
CA ALA A 76 2.67 15.18 18.82
C ALA A 76 2.65 13.69 18.44
N GLY A 77 1.73 12.91 19.02
CA GLY A 77 1.59 11.48 18.67
C GLY A 77 1.14 11.25 17.23
N LYS A 78 0.30 12.14 16.70
CA LYS A 78 -0.16 12.08 15.30
C LYS A 78 0.98 12.40 14.33
N LEU A 79 1.80 13.41 14.63
CA LEU A 79 2.99 13.74 13.85
C LEU A 79 3.97 12.58 13.79
N GLU A 80 4.24 11.92 14.92
CA GLU A 80 5.13 10.75 14.97
C GLU A 80 4.57 9.58 14.14
N ASN A 81 3.27 9.32 14.26
CA ASN A 81 2.61 8.28 13.46
C ASN A 81 2.69 8.56 11.96
N ILE A 82 2.42 9.80 11.52
CA ILE A 82 2.53 10.18 10.10
C ILE A 82 3.97 10.04 9.62
N LYS A 83 4.94 10.47 10.44
CA LYS A 83 6.36 10.37 10.11
C LYS A 83 6.79 8.91 9.93
N MET A 84 6.40 8.02 10.84
CA MET A 84 6.63 6.59 10.72
C MET A 84 6.03 6.04 9.41
N LYS A 85 4.79 6.41 9.08
CA LYS A 85 4.17 5.98 7.81
C LYS A 85 4.94 6.48 6.59
N ILE A 86 5.39 7.74 6.59
CA ILE A 86 6.23 8.31 5.52
C ILE A 86 7.49 7.48 5.33
N GLU A 87 8.19 7.12 6.42
CA GLU A 87 9.43 6.34 6.35
C GLU A 87 9.21 4.97 5.71
N ILE A 88 8.15 4.25 6.12
CA ILE A 88 7.83 2.91 5.60
C ILE A 88 7.35 2.98 4.13
N VAL A 89 6.44 3.90 3.81
CA VAL A 89 5.94 4.06 2.43
C VAL A 89 7.09 4.48 1.51
N LYS A 90 7.94 5.41 1.94
CA LYS A 90 9.12 5.83 1.19
C LYS A 90 10.07 4.66 0.95
N GLN A 91 10.33 3.86 1.98
CA GLN A 91 11.17 2.67 1.82
C GLN A 91 10.59 1.73 0.75
N PHE A 92 9.28 1.51 0.72
CA PHE A 92 8.68 0.66 -0.30
C PHE A 92 8.78 1.25 -1.71
N VAL A 93 8.56 2.56 -1.87
CA VAL A 93 8.75 3.28 -3.14
C VAL A 93 10.21 3.16 -3.61
N ASP A 94 11.16 3.41 -2.72
CA ASP A 94 12.60 3.33 -3.02
C ASP A 94 12.99 1.89 -3.44
N ILE A 95 12.41 0.86 -2.81
CA ILE A 95 12.63 -0.54 -3.21
C ILE A 95 12.10 -0.82 -4.63
N ARG A 96 10.91 -0.33 -4.98
CA ARG A 96 10.33 -0.52 -6.32
C ARG A 96 11.19 0.14 -7.39
N GLN A 97 11.74 1.32 -7.11
CA GLN A 97 12.68 2.01 -8.00
C GLN A 97 14.01 1.28 -8.10
N LEU A 98 14.56 0.82 -6.96
CA LEU A 98 15.81 0.07 -6.91
C LEU A 98 15.73 -1.21 -7.74
N TYR A 99 14.57 -1.87 -7.80
CA TYR A 99 14.37 -3.11 -8.54
C TYR A 99 14.75 -3.00 -10.03
N GLU A 100 14.59 -1.83 -10.65
CA GLU A 100 14.96 -1.63 -12.06
C GLU A 100 16.48 -1.76 -12.30
N SER A 101 17.30 -1.48 -11.28
CA SER A 101 18.76 -1.45 -11.37
C SER A 101 19.45 -2.57 -10.58
N SER A 102 18.84 -3.02 -9.49
CA SER A 102 19.37 -4.07 -8.61
C SER A 102 18.23 -4.92 -8.02
N PRO A 103 17.66 -5.85 -8.81
CA PRO A 103 16.56 -6.71 -8.37
C PRO A 103 16.86 -7.47 -7.07
N GLU A 104 18.04 -8.07 -6.95
CA GLU A 104 18.38 -8.89 -5.78
C GLU A 104 18.44 -8.08 -4.48
N GLU A 105 18.99 -6.86 -4.52
CA GLU A 105 19.02 -5.98 -3.35
C GLU A 105 17.62 -5.46 -3.01
N ALA A 106 16.80 -5.14 -4.01
CA ALA A 106 15.40 -4.78 -3.80
C ALA A 106 14.62 -5.92 -3.12
N ILE A 107 14.82 -7.17 -3.53
CA ILE A 107 14.18 -8.34 -2.92
C ILE A 107 14.62 -8.54 -1.47
N LYS A 108 15.91 -8.37 -1.19
CA LYS A 108 16.44 -8.40 0.19
C LYS A 108 15.80 -7.32 1.07
N GLN A 109 15.69 -6.10 0.56
CA GLN A 109 15.05 -5.00 1.29
C GLN A 109 13.54 -5.20 1.47
N CYS A 110 12.83 -5.75 0.48
CA CYS A 110 11.42 -6.16 0.63
C CYS A 110 11.22 -7.16 1.77
N ARG A 111 12.10 -8.17 1.86
CA ARG A 111 12.04 -9.15 2.96
C ARG A 111 12.32 -8.51 4.31
N ALA A 112 13.26 -7.57 4.39
CA ALA A 112 13.50 -6.82 5.62
C ALA A 112 12.28 -5.97 6.00
N LEU A 113 11.64 -5.34 5.03
CA LEU A 113 10.43 -4.52 5.23
C LEU A 113 9.25 -5.33 5.78
N LEU A 114 9.06 -6.57 5.33
CA LEU A 114 8.04 -7.48 5.88
C LEU A 114 8.21 -7.77 7.39
N ASN A 115 9.43 -7.66 7.90
CA ASN A 115 9.73 -7.87 9.33
C ASN A 115 9.57 -6.60 10.17
N ASN A 116 9.26 -5.45 9.56
CA ASN A 116 8.99 -4.23 10.31
C ASN A 116 7.63 -4.36 11.01
N GLU A 117 7.61 -4.16 12.33
CA GLU A 117 6.41 -4.30 13.17
C GLU A 117 5.27 -3.34 12.78
N ASN A 118 5.62 -2.17 12.21
CA ASN A 118 4.67 -1.14 11.84
C ASN A 118 4.29 -1.19 10.35
N VAL A 119 4.73 -2.21 9.61
CA VAL A 119 4.51 -2.29 8.16
C VAL A 119 3.02 -2.28 7.80
N ASP A 120 2.17 -2.96 8.57
CA ASP A 120 0.71 -3.01 8.36
C ASP A 120 0.02 -1.67 8.60
N ALA A 121 0.65 -0.77 9.37
CA ALA A 121 0.09 0.56 9.64
C ALA A 121 0.29 1.52 8.46
N ALA A 122 1.18 1.21 7.53
CA ALA A 122 1.63 2.13 6.49
C ALA A 122 1.47 1.56 5.06
N ILE A 123 1.63 0.26 4.86
CA ILE A 123 1.53 -0.40 3.55
C ILE A 123 0.81 -1.74 3.65
N ARG A 124 0.29 -2.23 2.53
CA ARG A 124 -0.36 -3.54 2.49
C ARG A 124 0.68 -4.63 2.35
N LYS A 125 0.83 -5.50 3.36
CA LYS A 125 1.72 -6.68 3.29
C LYS A 125 1.47 -7.53 2.04
N GLY A 126 0.21 -7.65 1.62
CA GLY A 126 -0.16 -8.39 0.41
C GLY A 126 0.54 -7.86 -0.85
N ASP A 127 0.74 -6.54 -0.98
CA ASP A 127 1.43 -5.95 -2.13
C ASP A 127 2.93 -6.29 -2.12
N ILE A 128 3.55 -6.36 -0.93
CA ILE A 128 4.94 -6.79 -0.79
C ILE A 128 5.09 -8.27 -1.15
N TYR A 129 4.18 -9.12 -0.69
CA TYR A 129 4.15 -10.53 -1.08
C TYR A 129 3.94 -10.71 -2.58
N GLY A 130 3.00 -9.97 -3.17
CA GLY A 130 2.74 -9.96 -4.61
C GLY A 130 3.98 -9.61 -5.41
N PHE A 131 4.70 -8.57 -4.99
CA PHE A 131 5.96 -8.14 -5.60
C PHE A 131 7.05 -9.24 -5.54
N LEU A 132 7.23 -9.86 -4.37
CA LEU A 132 8.19 -10.95 -4.19
C LEU A 132 7.84 -12.18 -5.05
N ILE A 133 6.56 -12.56 -5.09
CA ILE A 133 6.08 -13.70 -5.87
C ILE A 133 6.27 -13.46 -7.36
N GLU A 134 5.95 -12.25 -7.84
CA GLU A 134 6.15 -11.87 -9.24
C GLU A 134 7.62 -11.96 -9.67
N HIS A 135 8.55 -11.50 -8.83
CA HIS A 135 9.98 -11.64 -9.09
C HIS A 135 10.40 -13.11 -9.29
N PHE A 136 10.07 -14.00 -8.35
CA PHE A 136 10.48 -15.40 -8.46
C PHE A 136 9.74 -16.15 -9.58
N CYS A 137 8.51 -15.77 -9.91
CA CYS A 137 7.81 -16.29 -11.09
C CYS A 137 8.51 -15.87 -12.39
N SER A 138 8.99 -14.61 -12.49
CA SER A 138 9.72 -14.11 -13.66
C SER A 138 11.05 -14.85 -13.92
N GLN A 139 11.63 -15.44 -12.87
CA GLN A 139 12.82 -16.28 -12.94
C GLN A 139 12.51 -17.78 -13.04
N GLU A 140 11.24 -18.16 -13.23
CA GLU A 140 10.76 -19.55 -13.22
C GLU A 140 11.10 -20.33 -11.93
N ASN A 141 11.41 -19.61 -10.86
CA ASN A 141 11.72 -20.18 -9.55
C ASN A 141 10.43 -20.42 -8.75
N TYR A 142 9.59 -21.30 -9.29
CA TYR A 142 8.25 -21.57 -8.75
C TYR A 142 8.26 -22.18 -7.34
N LYS A 143 9.33 -22.89 -6.95
CA LYS A 143 9.50 -23.43 -5.60
C LYS A 143 9.61 -22.31 -4.56
N VAL A 144 10.43 -21.30 -4.84
CA VAL A 144 10.58 -20.15 -3.93
C VAL A 144 9.32 -19.29 -3.95
N ALA A 145 8.73 -19.05 -5.12
CA ALA A 145 7.45 -18.34 -5.24
C ALA A 145 6.34 -18.99 -4.40
N TYR A 146 6.23 -20.32 -4.44
CA TYR A 146 5.25 -21.07 -3.65
C TYR A 146 5.52 -20.97 -2.14
N SER A 147 6.79 -21.06 -1.70
CA SER A 147 7.14 -20.87 -0.28
C SER A 147 6.69 -19.50 0.25
N ILE A 148 6.84 -18.45 -0.56
CA ILE A 148 6.39 -17.10 -0.23
C ILE A 148 4.86 -17.03 -0.20
N LEU A 149 4.18 -17.68 -1.15
CA LEU A 149 2.72 -17.79 -1.17
C LEU A 149 2.18 -18.47 0.11
N GLU A 150 2.80 -19.56 0.54
CA GLU A 150 2.43 -20.23 1.80
C GLU A 150 2.68 -19.34 3.01
N GLN A 151 3.77 -18.58 3.02
CA GLN A 151 4.04 -17.60 4.07
C GLN A 151 2.95 -16.51 4.09
N MET A 152 2.56 -15.99 2.93
CA MET A 152 1.47 -15.01 2.81
C MET A 152 0.16 -15.56 3.37
N GLN A 153 -0.23 -16.78 3.02
CA GLN A 153 -1.45 -17.43 3.53
C GLN A 153 -1.40 -17.70 5.03
N LYS A 154 -0.23 -18.00 5.59
CA LYS A 154 -0.05 -18.15 7.05
C LYS A 154 -0.18 -16.83 7.79
N THR A 155 0.41 -15.76 7.24
CA THR A 155 0.33 -14.41 7.83
C THR A 155 -1.06 -13.79 7.65
N MET A 156 -1.76 -14.12 6.57
CA MET A 156 -3.06 -13.56 6.19
C MET A 156 -4.04 -14.70 5.83
N PRO A 157 -4.65 -15.41 6.81
CA PRO A 157 -5.45 -16.61 6.56
C PRO A 157 -6.68 -16.42 5.65
N GLU A 158 -7.26 -15.22 5.64
CA GLU A 158 -8.45 -14.89 4.85
C GLU A 158 -8.12 -14.09 3.57
N VAL A 159 -6.86 -14.15 3.12
CA VAL A 159 -6.41 -13.34 1.98
C VAL A 159 -7.03 -13.79 0.67
N ASN A 160 -7.56 -12.81 -0.08
CA ASN A 160 -7.97 -13.00 -1.46
C ASN A 160 -6.73 -12.91 -2.38
N LEU A 161 -6.13 -14.05 -2.74
CA LEU A 161 -4.87 -14.10 -3.49
C LEU A 161 -4.91 -13.34 -4.84
N PRO A 162 -5.94 -13.51 -5.71
CA PRO A 162 -6.06 -12.75 -6.96
C PRO A 162 -6.04 -11.23 -6.81
N TYR A 163 -6.34 -10.69 -5.62
CA TYR A 163 -6.30 -9.25 -5.37
C TYR A 163 -4.87 -8.71 -5.31
N TYR A 164 -3.90 -9.56 -4.93
CA TYR A 164 -2.49 -9.17 -4.75
C TYR A 164 -1.55 -9.82 -5.77
N ILE A 165 -1.96 -10.94 -6.35
CA ILE A 165 -1.11 -11.77 -7.21
C ILE A 165 -1.82 -11.96 -8.54
N LYS A 166 -1.11 -11.68 -9.63
CA LYS A 166 -1.58 -11.95 -10.99
C LYS A 166 -2.01 -13.42 -11.11
N VAL A 167 -3.21 -13.63 -11.65
CA VAL A 167 -3.79 -14.98 -11.81
C VAL A 167 -2.87 -15.89 -12.63
N ASP A 168 -2.14 -15.36 -13.61
CA ASP A 168 -1.18 -16.12 -14.42
C ASP A 168 0.00 -16.62 -13.58
N ASN A 169 0.51 -15.82 -12.64
CA ASN A 169 1.57 -16.25 -11.72
C ASN A 169 1.06 -17.37 -10.81
N LEU A 170 -0.15 -17.26 -10.28
CA LEU A 170 -0.76 -18.33 -9.47
C LEU A 170 -0.90 -19.62 -10.28
N LYS A 171 -1.43 -19.54 -11.50
CA LYS A 171 -1.56 -20.69 -12.42
C LYS A 171 -0.19 -21.31 -12.74
N ALA A 172 0.83 -20.48 -13.00
CA ALA A 172 2.18 -20.95 -13.29
C ALA A 172 2.78 -21.72 -12.11
N ILE A 173 2.66 -21.20 -10.89
CA ILE A 173 3.13 -21.86 -9.67
C ILE A 173 2.44 -23.21 -9.49
N TYR A 174 1.10 -23.25 -9.49
CA TYR A 174 0.35 -24.48 -9.27
C TYR A 174 0.62 -25.53 -10.34
N LYS A 175 0.70 -25.12 -11.61
CA LYS A 175 1.01 -26.01 -12.74
C LYS A 175 2.43 -26.57 -12.65
N ALA A 176 3.43 -25.74 -12.34
CA ALA A 176 4.83 -26.17 -12.30
C ALA A 176 5.14 -27.16 -11.17
N LEU A 177 4.35 -27.12 -10.09
CA LEU A 177 4.54 -27.97 -8.91
C LEU A 177 3.54 -29.13 -8.82
N ASP A 178 2.68 -29.30 -9.83
CA ASP A 178 1.59 -30.29 -9.85
C ASP A 178 0.67 -30.21 -8.62
N LEU A 179 0.38 -28.98 -8.19
CA LEU A 179 -0.43 -28.68 -7.02
C LEU A 179 -1.86 -28.29 -7.44
N LYS A 180 -2.85 -28.72 -6.66
CA LYS A 180 -4.24 -28.24 -6.82
C LYS A 180 -4.41 -26.88 -6.13
N PRO A 181 -5.08 -25.90 -6.76
CA PRO A 181 -5.43 -24.66 -6.09
C PRO A 181 -6.22 -24.93 -4.81
N ASN A 182 -5.83 -24.29 -3.71
CA ASN A 182 -6.58 -24.39 -2.46
C ASN A 182 -7.93 -23.63 -2.59
N ILE A 183 -8.95 -24.02 -1.82
CA ILE A 183 -10.34 -23.50 -1.90
C ILE A 183 -10.40 -21.97 -1.70
N HIS A 184 -9.40 -21.39 -1.02
CA HIS A 184 -9.27 -19.93 -0.82
C HIS A 184 -8.63 -19.19 -2.00
N ALA A 185 -7.97 -19.90 -2.91
CA ALA A 185 -7.54 -19.36 -4.19
C ALA A 185 -8.73 -19.44 -5.16
N ASN A 186 -9.70 -18.54 -5.05
CA ASN A 186 -10.75 -18.39 -6.06
C ASN A 186 -10.10 -17.97 -7.39
N LEU A 187 -9.64 -18.95 -8.17
CA LEU A 187 -9.01 -18.78 -9.48
C LEU A 187 -10.03 -18.78 -10.64
N LEU A 188 -11.31 -18.59 -10.32
CA LEU A 188 -12.43 -18.57 -11.26
C LEU A 188 -12.84 -17.12 -11.57
#